data_AF-A0AAU2BMI5-F1
#
_entry.id   AF-A0AAU2BMI5-F1
#
_cell.length_a   1.000
_cell.length_b   1.000
_cell.length_c   1.000
_cell.angle_alpha   90.00
_cell.angle_beta   90.00
_cell.angle_gamma   90.00
#
_symmetry.space_group_name_H-M   'P 1'
#
loop_
_entity.id
_entity.type
_entity.pdbx_description
1 polymer ?
#
loop_
_entity_poly.entity_id
_entity_poly.type
_entity_poly.pdbx_seq_one_letter_code
_entity_poly.pdbx_strand_id
1 'polypeptide(L)'
;MKGDRVEIVVDAGDTTRTYEVVASRAGRRVETAARRGVVEVSEVTRSGSVVRTARFMATRVLALVEQPVPREEPSEAAARAGRPLREDPET
;
A
#
# COMPACT_ATOMS: atom_id res chain seq x y z
N MET A 1 -6.00 -5.80 4.44
CA MET A 1 -6.38 -5.68 3.01
C MET A 1 -5.15 -6.00 2.17
N LYS A 2 -5.29 -6.59 0.96
CA LYS A 2 -4.21 -6.54 -0.04
C LYS A 2 -3.80 -5.08 -0.25
N GLY A 3 -2.53 -4.88 -0.58
CA GLY A 3 -1.82 -3.60 -0.59
C GLY A 3 -2.67 -2.41 -1.01
N ASP A 4 -2.55 -1.33 -0.25
CA ASP A 4 -2.92 0.00 -0.72
C ASP A 4 -1.95 0.49 -1.79
N ARG A 5 -0.76 -0.14 -1.90
CA ARG A 5 0.26 0.16 -2.88
C ARG A 5 0.81 -1.10 -3.53
N VAL A 6 0.96 -1.06 -4.85
CA VAL A 6 1.71 -2.05 -5.62
C VAL A 6 2.79 -1.33 -6.41
N GLU A 7 4.02 -1.80 -6.25
CA GLU A 7 5.17 -1.38 -7.05
C GLU A 7 5.38 -2.38 -8.19
N ILE A 8 5.59 -1.85 -9.40
CA ILE A 8 5.76 -2.61 -10.63
C ILE A 8 7.11 -2.23 -11.21
N VAL A 9 8.04 -3.18 -11.26
CA VAL A 9 9.32 -2.99 -11.92
C VAL A 9 9.24 -3.60 -13.31
N VAL A 10 9.57 -2.82 -14.33
CA VAL A 10 9.56 -3.27 -15.73
C VAL A 10 10.90 -3.05 -16.41
N ASP A 11 11.22 -3.93 -17.35
CA ASP A 11 12.31 -3.78 -18.30
C ASP A 11 11.90 -2.84 -19.44
N ALA A 12 12.58 -1.69 -19.51
CA ALA A 12 12.42 -0.70 -20.56
C ALA A 12 13.44 -0.88 -21.72
N GLY A 13 14.25 -1.93 -21.69
CA GLY A 13 15.24 -2.30 -22.71
C GLY A 13 16.67 -2.01 -22.28
N ASP A 14 16.97 -0.76 -21.97
CA ASP A 14 18.29 -0.29 -21.51
C ASP A 14 18.32 -0.01 -19.99
N THR A 15 17.15 0.07 -19.37
CA THR A 15 16.99 0.41 -17.96
C THR A 15 15.77 -0.27 -17.36
N THR A 16 15.72 -0.28 -16.03
CA THR A 16 14.52 -0.65 -15.28
C THR A 16 13.69 0.58 -14.99
N ARG A 17 12.36 0.48 -15.15
CA ARG A 17 11.43 1.52 -14.70
C ARG A 17 10.55 0.98 -13.59
N THR A 18 10.45 1.76 -12.53
CA THR A 18 9.55 1.48 -11.42
C THR A 18 8.30 2.34 -11.56
N TYR A 19 7.14 1.69 -11.49
CA TYR A 19 5.83 2.32 -11.45
C TYR A 19 5.13 1.97 -10.14
N GLU A 20 4.23 2.83 -9.71
CA GLU A 20 3.49 2.64 -8.48
C GLU A 20 1.99 2.86 -8.73
N VAL A 21 1.17 1.95 -8.22
CA VAL A 21 -0.27 2.12 -8.16
C VAL A 21 -0.69 2.15 -6.70
N VAL A 22 -1.27 3.28 -6.27
CA VAL A 22 -1.73 3.51 -4.90
C VAL A 22 -3.24 3.72 -4.87
N ALA A 23 -3.91 3.01 -3.97
CA ALA A 23 -5.28 3.27 -3.54
C ALA A 23 -5.30 4.42 -2.53
N SER A 24 -5.35 5.66 -3.02
CA SER A 24 -5.18 6.87 -2.19
C SER A 24 -6.40 7.28 -1.36
N ARG A 25 -7.55 6.61 -1.53
CA ARG A 25 -8.79 6.96 -0.82
C ARG A 25 -9.24 5.83 0.09
N ALA A 26 -9.82 6.22 1.23
CA ALA A 26 -10.36 5.30 2.23
C ALA A 26 -11.31 4.27 1.60
N GLY A 27 -11.10 3.00 1.97
CA GLY A 27 -11.91 1.89 1.49
C GLY A 27 -11.61 1.44 0.06
N ARG A 28 -10.62 2.01 -0.62
CA ARG A 28 -10.10 1.46 -1.89
C ARG A 28 -8.94 0.51 -1.62
N ARG A 29 -8.65 -0.33 -2.60
CA ARG A 29 -7.52 -1.28 -2.58
C ARG A 29 -6.96 -1.46 -3.97
N VAL A 30 -5.74 -1.99 -4.06
CA VAL A 30 -5.14 -2.35 -5.34
C VAL A 30 -5.36 -3.84 -5.61
N GLU A 31 -5.74 -4.16 -6.84
CA GLU A 31 -5.85 -5.52 -7.35
C GLU A 31 -4.89 -5.74 -8.51
N THR A 32 -4.31 -6.93 -8.57
CA THR A 32 -3.43 -7.37 -9.65
C THR A 32 -4.05 -8.56 -10.36
N ALA A 33 -4.07 -8.55 -11.68
CA ALA A 33 -4.47 -9.69 -12.50
C ALA A 33 -3.52 -9.87 -13.68
N ALA A 34 -3.00 -11.08 -13.87
CA ALA A 34 -2.22 -11.43 -15.06
C ALA A 34 -3.07 -12.29 -15.99
N ARG A 35 -3.34 -11.82 -17.21
CA ARG A 35 -4.12 -12.56 -18.21
C ARG A 35 -3.75 -12.13 -19.63
N ARG A 36 -3.76 -13.08 -20.57
CA ARG A 36 -3.54 -12.83 -22.01
C ARG A 36 -2.27 -12.01 -22.31
N GLY A 37 -1.17 -12.29 -21.61
CA GLY A 37 0.11 -11.60 -21.83
C GLY A 37 0.19 -10.18 -21.27
N VAL A 38 -0.79 -9.74 -20.48
CA VAL A 38 -0.82 -8.42 -19.83
C VAL A 38 -0.99 -8.59 -18.33
N VAL A 39 -0.25 -7.80 -17.56
CA VAL A 39 -0.49 -7.58 -16.14
C VAL A 39 -1.32 -6.32 -15.99
N GLU A 40 -2.50 -6.46 -15.40
CA GLU A 40 -3.37 -5.36 -15.02
C GLU A 40 -3.21 -5.08 -13.53
N VAL A 41 -3.02 -3.81 -13.18
CA VAL A 41 -3.01 -3.34 -11.80
C VAL A 41 -4.08 -2.28 -11.66
N SER A 42 -5.13 -2.56 -10.87
CA SER A 42 -6.32 -1.73 -10.78
C SER A 42 -6.53 -1.22 -9.37
N GLU A 43 -6.82 0.07 -9.24
CA GLU A 43 -7.43 0.60 -8.03
C GLU A 43 -8.92 0.31 -8.09
N VAL A 44 -9.44 -0.37 -7.07
CA VAL A 44 -10.86 -0.73 -6.96
C VAL A 44 -11.47 -0.13 -5.70
N THR A 45 -12.76 0.20 -5.79
CA THR A 45 -13.57 0.58 -4.63
C THR A 45 -13.78 -0.62 -3.69
N ARG A 46 -14.32 -0.36 -2.49
CA ARG A 46 -14.72 -1.43 -1.56
C ARG A 46 -15.70 -2.43 -2.19
N SER A 47 -16.58 -1.96 -3.06
CA SER A 47 -17.56 -2.78 -3.79
C SER A 47 -16.99 -3.49 -5.02
N GLY A 48 -15.70 -3.31 -5.34
CA GLY A 48 -15.03 -3.94 -6.48
C GLY A 48 -15.13 -3.18 -7.80
N SER A 49 -15.70 -1.96 -7.81
CA SER A 49 -15.75 -1.13 -9.01
C SER A 49 -14.37 -0.57 -9.34
N VAL A 50 -13.92 -0.72 -10.58
CA VAL A 50 -12.61 -0.22 -11.03
C VAL A 50 -12.65 1.31 -11.12
N VAL A 51 -11.66 1.96 -10.51
CA VAL A 51 -11.45 3.41 -10.58
C VAL A 51 -10.48 3.75 -11.70
N ARG A 52 -9.35 3.05 -11.75
CA ARG A 52 -8.30 3.22 -12.76
C ARG A 52 -7.50 1.93 -12.88
N THR A 53 -6.93 1.71 -14.06
CA THR A 53 -6.13 0.53 -14.38
C THR A 53 -4.84 0.95 -15.07
N ALA A 54 -3.73 0.45 -14.58
CA ALA A 54 -2.46 0.40 -15.31
C ALA A 54 -2.33 -0.97 -15.98
N ARG A 55 -1.75 -1.00 -17.19
CA ARG A 55 -1.49 -2.23 -17.95
C ARG A 55 -0.04 -2.29 -18.36
N PHE A 56 0.56 -3.46 -18.13
CA PHE A 56 1.96 -3.74 -18.46
C PHE A 56 2.04 -5.01 -19.29
N MET A 57 2.91 -5.05 -20.30
CA MET A 57 3.20 -6.30 -21.01
C MET A 57 3.85 -7.27 -20.03
N ALA A 58 3.26 -8.45 -19.85
CA ALA A 58 3.73 -9.43 -18.87
C ALA A 58 5.19 -9.84 -19.11
N THR A 59 5.61 -9.88 -20.38
CA THR A 59 6.99 -10.20 -20.79
C THR A 59 8.03 -9.19 -20.34
N ARG A 60 7.63 -7.97 -19.99
CA ARG A 60 8.52 -6.90 -19.52
C ARG A 60 8.44 -6.68 -18.01
N VAL A 61 7.52 -7.31 -17.31
CA VAL A 61 7.40 -7.14 -15.85
C VAL A 61 8.45 -7.99 -15.16
N LEU A 62 9.36 -7.33 -14.46
CA LEU A 62 10.44 -7.96 -13.69
C LEU A 62 9.96 -8.31 -12.27
N ALA A 63 9.16 -7.43 -11.66
CA ALA A 63 8.61 -7.65 -10.32
C ALA A 63 7.25 -6.99 -10.12
N LEU A 64 6.41 -7.62 -9.31
CA LEU A 64 5.18 -7.08 -8.74
C LEU A 64 5.25 -7.21 -7.23
N VAL A 65 5.41 -6.08 -6.54
CA VAL A 65 5.60 -6.07 -5.08
C VAL A 65 4.38 -5.44 -4.43
N GLU A 66 3.61 -6.26 -3.71
CA GLU A 66 2.51 -5.79 -2.87
C GLU A 66 3.08 -5.25 -1.55
N GLN A 67 2.91 -3.95 -1.31
CA GLN A 67 3.39 -3.31 -0.08
C GLN A 67 2.31 -3.38 1.00
N PRO A 68 2.64 -3.79 2.25
CA PRO A 68 1.69 -3.77 3.34
C PRO A 68 1.36 -2.33 3.74
N VAL A 69 0.09 -2.09 4.12
CA VAL A 69 -0.33 -0.80 4.68
C VAL A 69 0.48 -0.54 5.95
N PRO A 70 1.22 0.58 6.04
CA PRO A 70 1.90 0.95 7.28
C PRO A 70 0.86 1.04 8.39
N ARG A 71 0.98 0.21 9.42
CA ARG A 71 0.17 0.39 10.62
C ARG A 71 0.75 1.62 11.32
N GLU A 72 -0.08 2.61 11.59
CA GLU A 72 0.23 3.59 12.62
C GLU A 72 0.33 2.80 13.93
N GLU A 73 1.56 2.47 14.33
CA GLU A 73 1.75 2.02 15.70
C GLU A 73 1.31 3.18 16.61
N PRO A 74 0.43 2.94 17.60
CA PRO A 74 0.05 3.99 18.52
C PRO A 74 1.33 4.50 19.15
N SER A 75 1.70 5.74 18.81
CA SER A 75 2.87 6.41 19.34
C SER A 75 2.90 6.24 20.87
N GLU A 76 3.96 5.63 21.39
CA GLU A 76 4.22 5.44 22.82
C GLU A 76 4.14 6.77 23.62
N ALA A 77 4.10 7.92 22.95
CA ALA A 77 3.87 9.23 23.55
C ALA A 77 2.57 9.30 24.38
N ALA A 78 1.51 8.56 24.01
CA ALA A 78 0.27 8.53 24.78
C ALA A 78 0.39 7.74 26.10
N ALA A 79 1.29 6.75 26.17
CA ALA A 79 1.46 5.92 27.37
C ALA A 79 2.19 6.67 28.52
N ARG A 80 2.98 7.71 28.21
CA ARG A 80 3.65 8.54 29.21
C ARG A 80 2.76 9.63 29.81
N ALA A 81 1.65 9.98 29.17
CA ALA A 81 0.73 11.01 29.66
C ALA A 81 -0.24 10.51 30.77
N GLY A 82 -0.20 9.21 31.10
CA GLY A 82 -1.20 8.57 31.97
C GLY A 82 -0.83 8.37 33.44
N ARG A 83 0.33 8.82 33.93
CA ARG A 83 0.64 8.77 35.37
C ARG A 83 0.47 10.13 36.01
N PRO A 84 -0.66 10.42 36.69
CA PRO A 84 -0.65 11.50 37.66
C PRO A 84 0.35 11.10 38.76
N LEU A 85 1.36 11.95 38.97
CA LEU A 85 2.22 11.87 40.14
C LEU A 85 1.29 12.05 41.35
N ARG A 86 0.99 10.95 42.06
CA ARG A 86 0.46 11.06 43.42
C ARG A 86 1.60 11.60 44.27
N GLU A 87 1.60 12.90 44.50
CA GLU A 87 2.34 13.48 45.61
C GLU A 87 1.46 13.36 46.85
N ASP A 88 1.82 12.44 47.74
CA ASP A 88 1.67 12.63 49.17
C ASP A 88 2.96 12.07 49.80
N PRO A 89 3.64 12.86 50.65
CA PRO A 89 3.56 12.49 52.05
C PRO A 89 3.48 13.67 53.03
N GLU A 90 2.60 13.49 54.01
CA GLU A 90 2.71 13.76 55.45
C GLU A 90 3.27 15.12 55.95
N THR A 91 2.43 15.83 56.71
CA THR A 91 2.85 16.68 57.84
C THR A 91 1.90 16.48 59.01
#